data_AF-A0A834YL21-F1
#
_entry.id   AF-A0A834YL21-F1
#
_cell.length_a   1.000
_cell.length_b   1.000
_cell.length_c   1.000
_cell.angle_alpha   90.00
_cell.angle_beta   90.00
_cell.angle_gamma   90.00
#
_symmetry.space_group_name_H-M   'P 1'
#
loop_
_entity.id
_entity.type
_entity.pdbx_description
1 polymer ?
#
loop_
_entity_poly.entity_id
_entity_poly.type
_entity_poly.pdbx_seq_one_letter_code
_entity_poly.pdbx_strand_id
1 'polypeptide(L)'
;MGLKGISLTVLSAIFAGLFAKTSAATSFLQTLTLRPLFVLIEMGVVILQRCNPPLMQSEFLVRKEPSYGSTQEFTCKFVELLLFLFFFKEDRTWRKVIHCLHKFSEKVIIPRTKPNITFQGQGLDYTAIMWNDTANSSHGTFYSGSVQIFAANFIAKNISFMNIAPFPSPGDVGAQAVAIRIAGDQAAFWGCGFFGAQDTLHDDRGRHYFKECFIQGSIDFIFGNARSFYENCQLNSIANPVAAGLKVINGAVTAHGRASKDENTGFVFVNCTVGGTGRIWLGRAWRPFSRVIFAYSTMSDIIAPEGWNDFNDVTRDLTIFYGEYMCSGGGANMTMRVPYSQRLDDTQVSPFLNVSFIEGDQWLQPFL
;
A
#
# COMPACT_ATOMS: atom_id res chain seq x y z
N MET A 1 30.40 34.48 27.87
CA MET A 1 29.01 34.92 28.12
C MET A 1 28.16 33.67 28.34
N GLY A 2 27.84 33.39 29.61
CA GLY A 2 27.05 32.23 29.99
C GLY A 2 25.55 32.50 29.83
N LEU A 3 24.83 31.54 29.26
CA LEU A 3 23.37 31.52 29.25
C LEU A 3 22.89 30.88 30.56
N LYS A 4 22.23 31.71 31.37
CA LYS A 4 21.64 31.40 32.67
C LYS A 4 20.49 30.41 32.51
N GLY A 5 20.44 29.43 33.41
CA GLY A 5 19.37 28.45 33.51
C GLY A 5 18.01 29.08 33.81
N ILE A 6 16.98 28.52 33.17
CA ILE A 6 15.58 28.77 33.50
C ILE A 6 15.24 27.95 34.75
N SER A 7 14.72 28.61 35.77
CA SER A 7 14.36 28.00 37.06
C SER A 7 13.26 26.96 36.92
N LEU A 8 13.43 25.80 37.58
CA LEU A 8 12.49 24.67 37.66
C LEU A 8 11.11 25.02 38.25
N THR A 9 10.91 26.24 38.73
CA THR A 9 9.66 26.70 39.37
C THR A 9 8.56 27.08 38.38
N VAL A 10 8.89 27.32 37.10
CA VAL A 10 7.88 27.70 36.09
C VAL A 10 7.17 26.48 35.47
N LEU A 11 7.78 25.29 35.52
CA LEU A 11 7.19 24.07 34.97
C LEU A 11 6.13 23.42 35.88
N SER A 12 6.16 23.66 37.20
CA SER A 12 5.17 23.05 38.12
C SER A 12 3.78 23.67 38.02
N ALA A 13 3.68 24.94 37.56
CA ALA A 13 2.39 25.63 37.42
C ALA A 13 1.57 25.16 36.21
N ILE A 14 2.21 24.62 35.17
CA ILE A 14 1.51 24.11 33.97
C ILE A 14 0.98 22.69 34.20
N PHE A 15 1.67 21.87 35.00
CA PHE A 15 1.24 20.51 35.32
C PHE A 15 0.16 20.42 36.42
N ALA A 16 0.05 21.40 37.31
CA ALA A 16 -1.01 21.45 38.32
C ALA A 16 -2.42 21.74 37.73
N GLY A 17 -2.51 22.21 36.49
CA GLY A 17 -3.77 22.53 35.81
C GLY A 17 -4.46 21.36 35.09
N LEU A 18 -3.74 20.28 34.77
CA LEU A 18 -4.30 19.18 33.94
C LEU A 18 -4.77 17.95 34.71
N PHE A 19 -4.52 17.85 36.02
CA PHE A 19 -4.93 16.70 36.85
C PHE A 19 -5.86 17.05 38.02
N ALA A 20 -6.56 18.18 37.96
CA ALA A 20 -7.66 18.47 38.88
C ALA A 20 -9.00 17.98 38.30
N LYS A 21 -9.18 16.66 38.15
CA LYS A 21 -10.48 15.93 38.10
C LYS A 21 -10.24 14.47 37.70
N THR A 22 -9.83 13.66 38.67
CA THR A 22 -10.36 12.30 38.92
C THR A 22 -9.57 11.70 40.08
N SER A 23 -10.25 11.43 41.18
CA SER A 23 -9.72 10.75 42.35
C SER A 23 -9.58 9.26 42.08
N ALA A 24 -8.36 8.72 42.07
CA ALA A 24 -8.03 7.40 42.60
C ALA A 24 -6.57 7.05 42.30
N ALA A 25 -5.93 6.39 43.28
CA ALA A 25 -4.67 5.66 43.20
C ALA A 25 -3.35 6.44 43.39
N THR A 26 -3.18 7.01 44.58
CA THR A 26 -1.89 7.03 45.28
C THR A 26 -1.56 5.61 45.78
N SER A 27 -0.67 4.90 45.09
CA SER A 27 0.25 3.87 45.65
C SER A 27 0.82 2.97 44.54
N PHE A 28 1.74 3.48 43.72
CA PHE A 28 2.66 2.61 42.96
C PHE A 28 3.89 3.41 42.51
N LEU A 29 4.63 3.94 43.49
CA LEU A 29 5.90 4.63 43.26
C LEU A 29 6.89 4.13 44.30
N GLN A 30 7.43 2.94 44.07
CA GLN A 30 8.72 2.52 44.60
C GLN A 30 9.26 1.38 43.72
N THR A 31 10.57 1.45 43.47
CA THR A 31 11.41 0.53 42.68
C THR A 31 11.31 0.59 41.15
N LEU A 32 12.00 1.57 40.55
CA LEU A 32 12.81 1.34 39.35
C LEU A 32 13.98 2.32 39.33
N THR A 33 15.12 1.86 39.84
CA THR A 33 16.43 2.50 39.77
C THR A 33 17.23 1.89 38.62
N LEU A 34 17.91 2.78 37.87
CA LEU A 34 19.09 2.60 36.99
C LEU A 34 18.89 2.69 35.45
N ARG A 35 19.21 3.90 34.97
CA ARG A 35 19.95 4.30 33.73
C ARG A 35 19.15 4.63 32.45
N PRO A 36 19.62 5.61 31.66
CA PRO A 36 18.90 6.88 31.49
C PRO A 36 18.01 6.91 30.26
N LEU A 37 16.72 7.04 30.52
CA LEU A 37 15.72 7.53 29.58
C LEU A 37 15.73 9.06 29.64
N PHE A 38 16.50 9.73 28.78
CA PHE A 38 16.39 11.19 28.61
C PHE A 38 15.45 11.50 27.45
N VAL A 39 14.24 11.86 27.85
CA VAL A 39 13.13 12.40 27.07
C VAL A 39 13.41 13.87 26.74
N LEU A 40 13.09 14.31 25.52
CA LEU A 40 12.55 15.66 25.30
C LEU A 40 11.60 15.64 24.10
N ILE A 41 10.33 15.66 24.44
CA ILE A 41 9.16 15.81 23.57
C ILE A 41 8.97 17.31 23.37
N GLU A 42 9.19 17.83 22.17
CA GLU A 42 8.67 19.14 21.78
C GLU A 42 8.10 19.10 20.35
N MET A 43 6.82 19.46 20.28
CA MET A 43 6.06 19.94 19.11
C MET A 43 5.75 18.95 17.98
N GLY A 44 4.61 18.25 18.11
CA GLY A 44 3.94 17.58 16.99
C GLY A 44 3.00 16.47 17.47
N VAL A 45 1.71 16.77 17.53
CA VAL A 45 0.66 15.86 18.03
C VAL A 45 0.67 14.54 17.24
N VAL A 46 0.98 13.43 17.93
CA VAL A 46 0.72 12.06 17.47
C VAL A 46 -0.47 11.53 18.27
N ILE A 47 -1.61 11.33 17.62
CA ILE A 47 -2.75 10.64 18.23
C ILE A 47 -2.45 9.14 18.17
N LEU A 48 -1.97 8.57 19.27
CA LEU A 48 -1.93 7.12 19.48
C LEU A 48 -3.25 6.72 20.15
N GLN A 49 -4.14 6.06 19.41
CA GLN A 49 -5.34 5.47 20.00
C GLN A 49 -4.91 4.18 20.75
N ARG A 50 -5.19 4.13 22.05
CA ARG A 50 -4.96 2.95 22.91
C ARG A 50 -5.78 1.77 22.39
N CYS A 51 -5.13 0.68 22.01
CA CYS A 51 -5.79 -0.61 21.80
C CYS A 51 -5.53 -1.55 23.00
N ASN A 52 -6.59 -2.24 23.43
CA ASN A 52 -6.63 -3.19 24.54
C ASN A 52 -5.82 -4.48 24.23
N PRO A 53 -5.21 -5.16 25.24
CA PRO A 53 -4.42 -6.39 25.06
C PRO A 53 -5.29 -7.67 25.14
N PRO A 54 -4.79 -8.90 24.80
CA PRO A 54 -3.38 -9.27 24.61
C PRO A 54 -3.10 -9.96 23.26
N LEU A 55 -2.20 -9.42 22.44
CA LEU A 55 -1.56 -10.17 21.35
C LEU A 55 -0.05 -9.87 21.34
N MET A 56 0.71 -10.95 21.11
CA MET A 56 2.17 -11.15 21.21
C MET A 56 3.06 -9.90 21.22
N GLN A 57 4.04 -9.90 22.13
CA GLN A 57 5.20 -9.00 22.03
C GLN A 57 5.92 -9.28 20.72
N SER A 58 5.79 -8.37 19.76
CA SER A 58 6.42 -8.48 18.47
C SER A 58 7.66 -7.59 18.42
N GLU A 59 8.77 -8.18 17.98
CA GLU A 59 10.08 -7.53 17.89
C GLU A 59 10.41 -7.21 16.43
N PHE A 60 11.00 -6.03 16.22
CA PHE A 60 11.61 -5.57 14.99
C PHE A 60 13.12 -5.53 15.17
N LEU A 61 13.87 -5.80 14.10
CA LEU A 61 15.29 -5.49 14.03
C LEU A 61 15.49 -4.34 13.06
N VAL A 62 16.11 -3.24 13.47
CA VAL A 62 16.38 -2.08 12.62
C VAL A 62 17.85 -2.02 12.27
N ARG A 63 18.15 -1.97 10.98
CA ARG A 63 19.48 -1.79 10.40
C ARG A 63 19.60 -0.44 9.71
N LYS A 64 20.74 0.22 9.90
CA LYS A 64 21.17 1.36 9.09
C LYS A 64 22.24 0.91 8.11
N GLU A 65 21.99 1.07 6.81
CA GLU A 65 22.95 0.72 5.76
C GLU A 65 23.68 1.96 5.25
N PRO A 66 25.03 2.01 5.36
CA PRO A 66 25.87 3.03 4.75
C PRO A 66 26.07 2.90 3.25
N SER A 67 26.23 4.07 2.60
CA SER A 67 26.96 4.17 1.33
C SER A 67 28.46 3.86 1.51
N TYR A 68 29.02 4.07 2.71
CA TYR A 68 30.38 3.71 3.16
C TYR A 68 30.44 3.69 4.71
N GLY A 69 30.81 2.58 5.36
CA GLY A 69 30.99 2.50 6.84
C GLY A 69 30.39 1.27 7.53
N SER A 70 30.31 1.29 8.87
CA SER A 70 29.85 0.17 9.71
C SER A 70 28.33 0.12 9.93
N THR A 71 27.76 -1.09 9.95
CA THR A 71 26.33 -1.38 10.19
C THR A 71 25.99 -1.24 11.68
N GLN A 72 24.85 -0.60 11.98
CA GLN A 72 24.26 -0.58 13.34
C GLN A 72 22.93 -1.32 13.35
N GLU A 73 22.73 -2.17 14.35
CA GLU A 73 21.53 -3.01 14.57
C GLU A 73 20.86 -2.67 15.90
N PHE A 74 19.52 -2.59 15.91
CA PHE A 74 18.72 -2.33 17.10
C PHE A 74 17.50 -3.23 17.13
N THR A 75 17.14 -3.80 18.29
CA THR A 75 15.87 -4.52 18.48
C THR A 75 14.85 -3.59 19.13
N CYS A 76 13.63 -3.51 18.61
CA CYS A 76 12.58 -2.65 19.18
C CYS A 76 11.17 -3.27 19.07
N LYS A 77 10.25 -2.90 19.97
CA LYS A 77 8.81 -3.23 19.88
C LYS A 77 8.07 -2.23 18.98
N PHE A 78 6.86 -2.52 18.50
CA PHE A 78 6.18 -1.61 17.56
C PHE A 78 5.99 -0.16 18.07
N VAL A 79 5.60 0.02 19.34
CA VAL A 79 5.51 1.35 19.97
C VAL A 79 6.86 2.08 19.87
N GLU A 80 7.95 1.33 19.98
CA GLU A 80 9.32 1.83 19.81
C GLU A 80 9.71 2.01 18.35
N LEU A 81 9.13 1.29 17.38
CA LEU A 81 9.32 1.53 15.95
C LEU A 81 8.73 2.88 15.51
N LEU A 82 7.55 3.24 16.02
CA LEU A 82 6.94 4.56 15.82
C LEU A 82 7.80 5.66 16.45
N LEU A 83 8.30 5.44 17.67
CA LEU A 83 9.25 6.35 18.33
C LEU A 83 10.57 6.43 17.54
N PHE A 84 11.11 5.32 17.05
CA PHE A 84 12.36 5.24 16.30
C PHE A 84 12.27 5.96 14.96
N LEU A 85 11.17 5.75 14.22
CA LEU A 85 10.83 6.50 13.03
C LEU A 85 10.71 7.99 13.34
N PHE A 86 10.22 8.38 14.52
CA PHE A 86 10.17 9.77 14.96
C PHE A 86 11.56 10.35 15.28
N PHE A 87 12.39 9.66 16.06
CA PHE A 87 13.66 10.16 16.63
C PHE A 87 14.84 10.20 15.65
N PHE A 88 14.83 9.41 14.57
CA PHE A 88 15.90 9.52 13.59
C PHE A 88 15.80 10.86 12.83
N LYS A 89 16.88 11.65 12.96
CA LYS A 89 17.06 12.93 12.25
C LYS A 89 16.83 12.71 10.76
N GLU A 90 16.15 13.66 10.11
CA GLU A 90 15.96 13.64 8.66
C GLU A 90 17.32 13.57 7.97
N ASP A 91 17.65 12.38 7.49
CA ASP A 91 18.87 12.16 6.72
C ASP A 91 18.49 11.43 5.44
N ARG A 92 18.58 12.18 4.34
CA ARG A 92 18.26 11.72 2.99
C ARG A 92 19.38 10.87 2.37
N THR A 93 20.54 10.78 3.04
CA THR A 93 21.69 10.04 2.52
C THR A 93 21.72 8.55 2.92
N TRP A 94 20.84 8.12 3.83
CA TRP A 94 20.82 6.75 4.36
C TRP A 94 19.47 6.07 4.22
N ARG A 95 19.50 4.77 3.90
CA ARG A 95 18.35 3.86 3.92
C ARG A 95 18.21 3.21 5.30
N LYS A 96 16.99 3.22 5.84
CA LYS A 96 16.65 2.57 7.12
C LYS A 96 15.92 1.27 6.80
N VAL A 97 16.48 0.14 7.21
CA VAL A 97 15.91 -1.19 6.98
C VAL A 97 15.27 -1.67 8.27
N ILE A 98 13.98 -1.93 8.24
CA ILE A 98 13.19 -2.43 9.36
C ILE A 98 12.83 -3.88 9.02
N HIS A 99 13.42 -4.81 9.77
CA HIS A 99 13.10 -6.21 9.70
C HIS A 99 11.84 -6.49 10.52
N CYS A 100 10.82 -6.97 9.83
CA CYS A 100 9.54 -7.34 10.39
C CYS A 100 9.52 -8.87 10.55
N LEU A 101 9.45 -9.38 11.77
CA LEU A 101 9.61 -10.82 12.03
C LEU A 101 8.28 -11.57 12.14
N HIS A 102 7.17 -10.88 12.38
CA HIS A 102 5.89 -11.51 12.71
C HIS A 102 4.71 -10.81 12.02
N LYS A 103 3.50 -11.19 12.42
CA LYS A 103 2.25 -10.52 12.03
C LYS A 103 1.91 -9.43 13.06
N PHE A 104 1.56 -8.24 12.57
CA PHE A 104 1.28 -7.05 13.36
C PHE A 104 -0.12 -6.56 13.08
N SER A 105 -0.95 -6.40 14.11
CA SER A 105 -2.33 -5.92 13.99
C SER A 105 -2.42 -4.44 14.34
N GLU A 106 -1.85 -3.61 13.49
CA GLU A 106 -1.65 -2.17 13.74
C GLU A 106 -1.81 -1.35 12.45
N LYS A 107 -2.27 -0.11 12.63
CA LYS A 107 -2.33 0.88 11.55
C LYS A 107 -1.00 1.63 11.46
N VAL A 108 -0.37 1.60 10.29
CA VAL A 108 0.95 2.21 10.06
C VAL A 108 0.84 3.38 9.09
N ILE A 109 1.46 4.51 9.43
CA ILE A 109 1.61 5.66 8.52
C ILE A 109 3.09 6.00 8.42
N ILE A 110 3.62 5.99 7.19
CA ILE A 110 4.97 6.45 6.89
C ILE A 110 4.87 7.85 6.28
N PRO A 111 5.15 8.91 7.05
CA PRO A 111 4.93 10.28 6.59
C PRO A 111 5.96 10.70 5.54
N ARG A 112 5.61 11.70 4.73
CA ARG A 112 6.46 12.25 3.66
C ARG A 112 7.86 12.67 4.13
N THR A 113 7.98 13.09 5.38
CA THR A 113 9.23 13.53 6.03
C THR A 113 10.22 12.39 6.30
N LYS A 114 9.84 11.12 6.06
CA LYS A 114 10.66 9.95 6.36
C LYS A 114 10.97 9.12 5.10
N PRO A 115 11.73 9.66 4.12
CA PRO A 115 12.10 8.93 2.91
C PRO A 115 13.11 7.80 3.19
N ASN A 116 13.29 6.92 2.19
CA ASN A 116 14.28 5.84 2.18
C ASN A 116 14.07 4.81 3.31
N ILE A 117 12.83 4.40 3.53
CA ILE A 117 12.50 3.31 4.46
C ILE A 117 12.38 2.00 3.67
N THR A 118 12.93 0.93 4.23
CA THR A 118 12.76 -0.44 3.76
C THR A 118 12.06 -1.26 4.83
N PHE A 119 10.96 -1.93 4.48
CA PHE A 119 10.40 -3.02 5.28
C PHE A 119 10.90 -4.36 4.70
N GLN A 120 11.47 -5.19 5.56
CA GLN A 120 12.00 -6.50 5.20
C GLN A 120 11.33 -7.57 6.05
N GLY A 121 10.42 -8.35 5.46
CA GLY A 121 9.82 -9.50 6.12
C GLY A 121 10.62 -10.79 5.91
N GLN A 122 10.10 -11.87 6.51
CA GLN A 122 10.60 -13.25 6.38
C GLN A 122 9.85 -14.06 5.30
N GLY A 123 8.87 -13.45 4.62
CA GLY A 123 8.02 -14.10 3.63
C GLY A 123 6.57 -13.67 3.79
N LEU A 124 5.82 -13.72 2.68
CA LEU A 124 4.43 -13.28 2.62
C LEU A 124 3.50 -14.04 3.59
N ASP A 125 3.79 -15.30 3.92
CA ASP A 125 2.99 -16.12 4.85
C ASP A 125 3.34 -15.89 6.33
N TYR A 126 4.57 -15.43 6.60
CA TYR A 126 5.16 -15.32 7.93
C TYR A 126 5.05 -13.91 8.51
N THR A 127 5.19 -12.90 7.66
CA THR A 127 5.24 -11.50 8.07
C THR A 127 4.11 -10.71 7.43
N ALA A 128 3.30 -10.04 8.26
CA ALA A 128 2.21 -9.20 7.77
C ALA A 128 1.95 -7.98 8.65
N ILE A 129 1.50 -6.88 8.06
CA ILE A 129 0.87 -5.76 8.77
C ILE A 129 -0.60 -5.73 8.38
N MET A 130 -1.48 -5.74 9.37
CA MET A 130 -2.92 -5.85 9.15
C MET A 130 -3.73 -4.92 10.04
N TRP A 131 -4.82 -4.41 9.48
CA TRP A 131 -5.87 -3.68 10.21
C TRP A 131 -7.24 -3.99 9.59
N ASN A 132 -8.33 -3.41 10.09
CA ASN A 132 -9.69 -3.77 9.68
C ASN A 132 -10.62 -2.57 9.45
N ASP A 133 -10.06 -1.40 9.15
CA ASP A 133 -10.88 -0.22 8.85
C ASP A 133 -11.61 -0.40 7.52
N THR A 134 -12.86 0.03 7.48
CA THR A 134 -13.66 0.24 6.26
C THR A 134 -13.78 1.73 5.98
N ALA A 135 -14.18 2.10 4.77
CA ALA A 135 -14.47 3.50 4.45
C ALA A 135 -15.51 4.10 5.41
N ASN A 136 -16.47 3.32 5.87
CA ASN A 136 -17.45 3.78 6.85
C ASN A 136 -16.80 4.05 8.22
N SER A 137 -15.94 3.14 8.72
CA SER A 137 -15.29 3.31 10.03
C SER A 137 -14.20 4.39 10.03
N SER A 138 -13.61 4.69 8.86
CA SER A 138 -12.53 5.66 8.71
C SER A 138 -12.94 6.99 8.07
N HIS A 139 -14.23 7.22 7.82
CA HIS A 139 -14.75 8.41 7.13
C HIS A 139 -14.19 8.62 5.71
N GLY A 140 -14.01 7.53 4.97
CA GLY A 140 -13.65 7.50 3.55
C GLY A 140 -12.59 6.45 3.23
N THR A 141 -12.66 5.89 2.02
CA THR A 141 -11.74 4.86 1.52
C THR A 141 -10.27 5.23 1.69
N PHE A 142 -9.93 6.50 1.46
CA PHE A 142 -8.54 6.97 1.52
C PHE A 142 -7.92 6.86 2.91
N TYR A 143 -8.73 6.78 3.96
CA TYR A 143 -8.30 6.69 5.35
C TYR A 143 -8.38 5.26 5.90
N SER A 144 -8.95 4.29 5.17
CA SER A 144 -9.11 2.91 5.63
C SER A 144 -7.84 2.06 5.47
N GLY A 145 -6.79 2.61 4.86
CA GLY A 145 -5.51 1.94 4.65
C GLY A 145 -4.89 1.44 5.96
N SER A 146 -4.69 0.12 6.05
CA SER A 146 -3.96 -0.51 7.16
C SER A 146 -2.52 0.02 7.21
N VAL A 147 -1.90 0.17 6.03
CA VAL A 147 -0.63 0.88 5.86
C VAL A 147 -0.79 2.05 4.89
N GLN A 148 -0.23 3.21 5.22
CA GLN A 148 -0.23 4.39 4.35
C GLN A 148 1.19 4.92 4.17
N ILE A 149 1.67 4.91 2.93
CA ILE A 149 3.02 5.30 2.56
C ILE A 149 2.98 6.63 1.81
N PHE A 150 3.42 7.71 2.47
CA PHE A 150 3.57 9.03 1.87
C PHE A 150 5.03 9.39 1.57
N ALA A 151 5.97 8.59 2.09
CA ALA A 151 7.40 8.76 1.91
C ALA A 151 7.88 8.33 0.53
N ALA A 152 8.82 9.08 -0.04
CA ALA A 152 9.51 8.68 -1.26
C ALA A 152 10.55 7.58 -0.99
N ASN A 153 10.89 6.82 -2.03
CA ASN A 153 11.92 5.76 -1.98
C ASN A 153 11.61 4.63 -0.98
N PHE A 154 10.33 4.38 -0.73
CA PHE A 154 9.91 3.28 0.13
C PHE A 154 10.18 1.94 -0.54
N ILE A 155 10.69 0.97 0.21
CA ILE A 155 10.88 -0.39 -0.26
C ILE A 155 10.16 -1.35 0.68
N ALA A 156 9.48 -2.35 0.14
CA ALA A 156 9.05 -3.51 0.90
C ALA A 156 9.54 -4.80 0.22
N LYS A 157 10.01 -5.74 1.03
CA LYS A 157 10.50 -7.05 0.60
C LYS A 157 9.88 -8.14 1.47
N ASN A 158 9.33 -9.19 0.85
CA ASN A 158 8.90 -10.43 1.52
C ASN A 158 7.97 -10.20 2.72
N ILE A 159 7.01 -9.29 2.60
CA ILE A 159 6.05 -8.92 3.65
C ILE A 159 4.67 -8.73 3.05
N SER A 160 3.64 -9.03 3.84
CA SER A 160 2.24 -8.87 3.45
C SER A 160 1.59 -7.63 4.08
N PHE A 161 0.74 -6.96 3.31
CA PHE A 161 -0.14 -5.89 3.76
C PHE A 161 -1.57 -6.38 3.64
N MET A 162 -2.34 -6.30 4.72
CA MET A 162 -3.68 -6.90 4.78
C MET A 162 -4.71 -5.92 5.33
N ASN A 163 -5.90 -5.91 4.75
CA ASN A 163 -7.10 -5.43 5.42
C ASN A 163 -8.02 -6.62 5.70
N ILE A 164 -8.27 -6.88 6.99
CA ILE A 164 -9.06 -8.01 7.48
C ILE A 164 -10.50 -7.60 7.84
N ALA A 165 -10.99 -6.48 7.31
CA ALA A 165 -12.39 -6.12 7.41
C ALA A 165 -13.30 -7.24 6.85
N PRO A 166 -14.53 -7.39 7.37
CA PRO A 166 -15.47 -8.38 6.86
C PRO A 166 -15.68 -8.25 5.35
N PHE A 167 -15.82 -9.39 4.68
CA PHE A 167 -16.08 -9.40 3.24
C PHE A 167 -17.41 -8.68 2.94
N PRO A 168 -17.43 -7.69 2.04
CA PRO A 168 -18.63 -6.89 1.77
C PRO A 168 -19.71 -7.72 1.05
N SER A 169 -20.97 -7.53 1.44
CA SER A 169 -22.10 -8.01 0.67
C SER A 169 -22.40 -7.08 -0.52
N PRO A 170 -22.97 -7.60 -1.62
CA PRO A 170 -23.36 -6.76 -2.75
C PRO A 170 -24.32 -5.64 -2.31
N GLY A 171 -23.94 -4.39 -2.58
CA GLY A 171 -24.74 -3.20 -2.24
C GLY A 171 -24.37 -2.53 -0.91
N ASP A 172 -23.42 -3.09 -0.15
CA ASP A 172 -22.97 -2.47 1.10
C ASP A 172 -22.35 -1.08 0.84
N VAL A 173 -22.81 -0.10 1.61
CA VAL A 173 -22.32 1.28 1.54
C VAL A 173 -21.14 1.45 2.50
N GLY A 174 -20.02 1.96 1.98
CA GLY A 174 -18.84 2.27 2.79
C GLY A 174 -18.01 1.05 3.20
N ALA A 175 -18.14 -0.07 2.51
CA ALA A 175 -17.44 -1.31 2.83
C ALA A 175 -16.04 -1.44 2.16
N GLN A 176 -15.59 -0.43 1.43
CA GLN A 176 -14.24 -0.38 0.85
C GLN A 176 -13.18 -0.48 1.95
N ALA A 177 -12.15 -1.31 1.77
CA ALA A 177 -11.22 -1.63 2.85
C ALA A 177 -9.79 -1.79 2.30
N VAL A 178 -8.98 -0.74 2.45
CA VAL A 178 -7.65 -0.64 1.86
C VAL A 178 -6.62 -1.39 2.72
N ALA A 179 -5.87 -2.31 2.12
CA ALA A 179 -4.73 -2.96 2.77
C ALA A 179 -3.54 -2.02 2.85
N ILE A 180 -3.21 -1.37 1.74
CA ILE A 180 -2.15 -0.37 1.68
C ILE A 180 -2.48 0.75 0.68
N ARG A 181 -2.16 1.97 1.07
CA ARG A 181 -2.17 3.15 0.21
C ARG A 181 -0.76 3.65 -0.03
N ILE A 182 -0.41 3.88 -1.30
CA ILE A 182 0.92 4.32 -1.71
C ILE A 182 0.79 5.65 -2.45
N ALA A 183 1.26 6.72 -1.82
CA ALA A 183 1.21 8.08 -2.37
C ALA A 183 2.59 8.77 -2.36
N GLY A 184 3.64 8.02 -2.04
CA GLY A 184 5.03 8.44 -2.07
C GLY A 184 5.71 7.94 -3.33
N ASP A 185 6.43 8.83 -4.02
CA ASP A 185 7.08 8.51 -5.30
C ASP A 185 8.26 7.52 -5.15
N GLN A 186 8.56 6.76 -6.21
CA GLN A 186 9.69 5.83 -6.26
C GLN A 186 9.58 4.70 -5.23
N ALA A 187 8.39 4.10 -5.07
CA ALA A 187 8.17 2.99 -4.16
C ALA A 187 8.32 1.64 -4.88
N ALA A 188 8.98 0.67 -4.24
CA ALA A 188 9.20 -0.65 -4.83
C ALA A 188 8.87 -1.80 -3.88
N PHE A 189 8.27 -2.85 -4.42
CA PHE A 189 7.75 -4.01 -3.69
C PHE A 189 8.24 -5.29 -4.36
N TRP A 190 8.87 -6.18 -3.58
CA TRP A 190 9.40 -7.45 -4.06
C TRP A 190 8.91 -8.63 -3.20
N GLY A 191 8.29 -9.63 -3.82
CA GLY A 191 7.81 -10.81 -3.08
C GLY A 191 6.75 -10.45 -2.03
N CYS A 192 6.03 -9.33 -2.21
CA CYS A 192 5.06 -8.82 -1.26
C CYS A 192 3.67 -9.39 -1.50
N GLY A 193 2.91 -9.54 -0.42
CA GLY A 193 1.50 -9.92 -0.46
C GLY A 193 0.58 -8.73 -0.19
N PHE A 194 -0.54 -8.65 -0.90
CA PHE A 194 -1.57 -7.62 -0.71
C PHE A 194 -2.93 -8.30 -0.61
N PHE A 195 -3.56 -8.22 0.55
CA PHE A 195 -4.77 -8.99 0.85
C PHE A 195 -5.91 -8.08 1.29
N GLY A 196 -7.03 -8.16 0.59
CA GLY A 196 -8.27 -7.50 0.96
C GLY A 196 -9.41 -8.03 0.10
N ALA A 197 -10.52 -7.29 0.08
CA ALA A 197 -11.64 -7.53 -0.81
C ALA A 197 -11.75 -6.35 -1.79
N GLN A 198 -12.67 -5.43 -1.53
CA GLN A 198 -12.83 -4.22 -2.33
C GLN A 198 -11.76 -3.17 -1.97
N ASP A 199 -11.16 -2.57 -3.00
CA ASP A 199 -10.17 -1.47 -2.88
C ASP A 199 -8.88 -1.88 -2.14
N THR A 200 -8.38 -3.11 -2.35
CA THR A 200 -7.23 -3.68 -1.61
C THR A 200 -5.96 -2.84 -1.71
N LEU A 201 -5.48 -2.56 -2.93
CA LEU A 201 -4.26 -1.80 -3.20
C LEU A 201 -4.64 -0.42 -3.75
N HIS A 202 -4.54 0.60 -2.90
CA HIS A 202 -4.71 1.99 -3.33
C HIS A 202 -3.37 2.55 -3.82
N ASP A 203 -3.10 2.31 -5.09
CA ASP A 203 -1.95 2.82 -5.82
C ASP A 203 -2.16 4.30 -6.24
N ASP A 204 -2.24 5.18 -5.23
CA ASP A 204 -2.75 6.55 -5.29
C ASP A 204 -2.00 7.42 -6.31
N ARG A 205 -0.68 7.62 -6.12
CA ARG A 205 0.14 8.49 -6.98
C ARG A 205 1.63 8.20 -6.81
N GLY A 206 2.40 8.51 -7.85
CA GLY A 206 3.86 8.33 -7.88
C GLY A 206 4.27 7.29 -8.92
N ARG A 207 5.57 7.03 -9.00
CA ARG A 207 6.18 5.97 -9.82
C ARG A 207 6.44 4.75 -8.95
N HIS A 208 5.83 3.61 -9.26
CA HIS A 208 5.96 2.42 -8.43
C HIS A 208 6.33 1.17 -9.23
N TYR A 209 7.00 0.24 -8.55
CA TYR A 209 7.42 -1.03 -9.11
C TYR A 209 6.98 -2.18 -8.20
N PHE A 210 6.34 -3.19 -8.78
CA PHE A 210 5.91 -4.40 -8.06
C PHE A 210 6.48 -5.60 -8.80
N LYS A 211 7.29 -6.42 -8.13
CA LYS A 211 7.90 -7.61 -8.72
C LYS A 211 7.58 -8.84 -7.89
N GLU A 212 7.11 -9.91 -8.54
CA GLU A 212 6.84 -11.20 -7.88
C GLU A 212 5.86 -11.05 -6.70
N CYS A 213 4.93 -10.10 -6.82
CA CYS A 213 3.95 -9.83 -5.77
C CYS A 213 2.68 -10.66 -5.96
N PHE A 214 2.03 -11.00 -4.85
CA PHE A 214 0.69 -11.59 -4.83
C PHE A 214 -0.33 -10.53 -4.43
N ILE A 215 -1.32 -10.25 -5.27
CA ILE A 215 -2.34 -9.24 -5.03
C ILE A 215 -3.72 -9.89 -5.11
N GLN A 216 -4.50 -9.79 -4.04
CA GLN A 216 -5.82 -10.42 -3.93
C GLN A 216 -6.91 -9.39 -3.64
N GLY A 217 -8.05 -9.51 -4.33
CA GLY A 217 -9.27 -8.79 -3.95
C GLY A 217 -10.47 -9.09 -4.83
N SER A 218 -11.53 -8.28 -4.74
CA SER A 218 -12.79 -8.49 -5.47
C SER A 218 -13.05 -7.37 -6.48
N ILE A 219 -13.53 -6.21 -6.02
CA ILE A 219 -13.85 -5.05 -6.84
C ILE A 219 -12.73 -4.02 -6.70
N ASP A 220 -12.25 -3.51 -7.84
CA ASP A 220 -11.26 -2.44 -7.94
C ASP A 220 -10.03 -2.67 -7.06
N PHE A 221 -9.58 -3.92 -6.96
CA PHE A 221 -8.60 -4.29 -5.94
C PHE A 221 -7.20 -3.74 -6.22
N ILE A 222 -6.97 -3.16 -7.40
CA ILE A 222 -5.85 -2.25 -7.71
C ILE A 222 -6.44 -0.96 -8.29
N PHE A 223 -6.37 0.15 -7.55
CA PHE A 223 -6.97 1.41 -7.99
C PHE A 223 -6.12 2.61 -7.61
N GLY A 224 -6.31 3.73 -8.31
CA GLY A 224 -5.54 4.95 -8.09
C GLY A 224 -5.04 5.58 -9.39
N ASN A 225 -4.12 6.54 -9.29
CA ASN A 225 -3.58 7.29 -10.43
C ASN A 225 -2.04 7.26 -10.49
N ALA A 226 -1.41 6.20 -9.96
CA ALA A 226 0.03 6.05 -10.09
C ALA A 226 0.47 5.68 -11.52
N ARG A 227 1.77 5.79 -11.74
CA ARG A 227 2.51 5.30 -12.91
C ARG A 227 3.27 4.05 -12.45
N SER A 228 2.69 2.88 -12.67
CA SER A 228 3.14 1.66 -12.00
C SER A 228 3.42 0.53 -12.98
N PHE A 229 4.50 -0.21 -12.71
CA PHE A 229 4.91 -1.38 -13.46
C PHE A 229 4.86 -2.60 -12.55
N TYR A 230 4.03 -3.56 -12.92
CA TYR A 230 3.84 -4.83 -12.24
C TYR A 230 4.47 -5.94 -13.09
N GLU A 231 5.48 -6.61 -12.55
CA GLU A 231 6.28 -7.61 -13.25
C GLU A 231 6.20 -8.96 -12.53
N ASN A 232 5.83 -10.01 -13.26
CA ASN A 232 5.73 -11.37 -12.71
C ASN A 232 4.81 -11.46 -11.48
N CYS A 233 3.75 -10.64 -11.42
CA CYS A 233 2.82 -10.64 -10.29
C CYS A 233 1.66 -11.62 -10.50
N GLN A 234 1.14 -12.16 -9.40
CA GLN A 234 -0.09 -12.95 -9.39
C GLN A 234 -1.25 -12.10 -8.89
N LEU A 235 -2.25 -11.91 -9.75
CA LEU A 235 -3.48 -11.17 -9.47
C LEU A 235 -4.61 -12.19 -9.23
N ASN A 236 -5.09 -12.29 -8.00
CA ASN A 236 -6.05 -13.32 -7.58
C ASN A 236 -7.40 -12.70 -7.17
N SER A 237 -8.44 -12.94 -7.97
CA SER A 237 -9.78 -12.52 -7.58
C SER A 237 -10.40 -13.46 -6.56
N ILE A 238 -11.06 -12.89 -5.57
CA ILE A 238 -11.90 -13.60 -4.60
C ILE A 238 -13.38 -13.18 -4.72
N ALA A 239 -13.78 -12.67 -5.88
CA ALA A 239 -15.19 -12.38 -6.14
C ALA A 239 -16.01 -13.68 -6.07
N ASN A 240 -17.25 -13.57 -5.59
CA ASN A 240 -18.11 -14.75 -5.43
C ASN A 240 -18.28 -15.50 -6.77
N PRO A 241 -18.24 -16.84 -6.80
CA PRO A 241 -18.53 -17.59 -8.02
C PRO A 241 -19.88 -17.20 -8.61
N VAL A 242 -19.94 -17.04 -9.94
CA VAL A 242 -21.17 -16.72 -10.66
C VAL A 242 -21.77 -18.01 -11.20
N ALA A 243 -23.05 -18.26 -10.92
CA ALA A 243 -23.72 -19.46 -11.41
C ALA A 243 -23.75 -19.50 -12.95
N ALA A 244 -23.65 -20.70 -13.52
CA ALA A 244 -23.66 -20.90 -14.96
C ALA A 244 -24.93 -20.27 -15.59
N GLY A 245 -24.74 -19.53 -16.68
CA GLY A 245 -25.82 -18.82 -17.39
C GLY A 245 -26.08 -17.39 -16.89
N LEU A 246 -25.61 -17.01 -15.70
CA LEU A 246 -25.67 -15.62 -15.24
C LEU A 246 -24.48 -14.82 -15.80
N LYS A 247 -24.74 -13.57 -16.20
CA LYS A 247 -23.73 -12.65 -16.76
C LYS A 247 -23.38 -11.50 -15.82
N VAL A 248 -23.66 -11.64 -14.53
CA VAL A 248 -23.39 -10.58 -13.54
C VAL A 248 -21.88 -10.41 -13.38
N ILE A 249 -21.40 -9.17 -13.48
CA ILE A 249 -20.03 -8.81 -13.12
C ILE A 249 -19.98 -8.51 -11.63
N ASN A 250 -19.02 -9.12 -10.93
CA ASN A 250 -18.88 -8.96 -9.49
C ASN A 250 -17.44 -8.74 -9.02
N GLY A 251 -16.55 -8.43 -9.96
CA GLY A 251 -15.18 -8.03 -9.65
C GLY A 251 -14.55 -7.22 -10.78
N ALA A 252 -13.47 -6.53 -10.44
CA ALA A 252 -12.64 -5.82 -11.38
C ALA A 252 -11.22 -5.79 -10.84
N VAL A 253 -10.25 -6.14 -11.68
CA VAL A 253 -8.84 -6.12 -11.29
C VAL A 253 -8.36 -4.70 -11.06
N THR A 254 -8.66 -3.80 -12.00
CA THR A 254 -8.16 -2.43 -11.97
C THR A 254 -9.24 -1.36 -12.00
N ALA A 255 -8.97 -0.23 -11.35
CA ALA A 255 -9.72 1.01 -11.52
C ALA A 255 -8.75 2.20 -11.60
N HIS A 256 -8.22 2.45 -12.80
CA HIS A 256 -7.24 3.51 -13.01
C HIS A 256 -7.90 4.89 -13.14
N GLY A 257 -7.29 5.85 -12.46
CA GLY A 257 -7.86 7.15 -12.14
C GLY A 257 -7.22 8.33 -12.86
N ARG A 258 -6.64 8.13 -14.06
CA ARG A 258 -6.06 9.21 -14.85
C ARG A 258 -7.11 10.18 -15.36
N ALA A 259 -6.95 11.46 -15.03
CA ALA A 259 -7.97 12.48 -15.22
C ALA A 259 -7.77 13.33 -16.49
N SER A 260 -6.56 13.38 -17.05
CA SER A 260 -6.25 14.15 -18.25
C SER A 260 -5.21 13.47 -19.14
N LYS A 261 -5.16 13.87 -20.41
CA LYS A 261 -4.12 13.44 -21.36
C LYS A 261 -2.70 13.89 -20.95
N ASP A 262 -2.58 14.96 -20.17
CA ASP A 262 -1.30 15.56 -19.79
C ASP A 262 -0.64 14.82 -18.61
N GLU A 263 -1.41 14.02 -17.86
CA GLU A 263 -0.87 13.12 -16.85
C GLU A 263 -0.14 11.95 -17.53
N ASN A 264 1.08 11.62 -17.08
CA ASN A 264 1.80 10.44 -17.58
C ASN A 264 1.70 9.26 -16.60
N THR A 265 0.47 8.88 -16.23
CA THR A 265 0.18 7.82 -15.26
C THR A 265 -0.46 6.61 -15.94
N GLY A 266 -0.45 5.44 -15.33
CA GLY A 266 -0.94 4.22 -15.95
C GLY A 266 -0.51 2.98 -15.18
N PHE A 267 -1.28 1.91 -15.28
CA PHE A 267 -0.91 0.60 -14.77
C PHE A 267 -0.47 -0.31 -15.91
N VAL A 268 0.72 -0.90 -15.77
CA VAL A 268 1.28 -1.81 -16.77
C VAL A 268 1.62 -3.13 -16.09
N PHE A 269 1.06 -4.22 -16.61
CA PHE A 269 1.26 -5.58 -16.13
C PHE A 269 2.02 -6.40 -17.17
N VAL A 270 3.21 -6.88 -16.84
CA VAL A 270 4.08 -7.66 -17.72
C VAL A 270 4.36 -9.02 -17.10
N ASN A 271 4.15 -10.10 -17.85
CA ASN A 271 4.31 -11.49 -17.38
C ASN A 271 3.50 -11.82 -16.11
N CYS A 272 2.36 -11.15 -15.92
CA CYS A 272 1.50 -11.39 -14.77
C CYS A 272 0.53 -12.56 -15.04
N THR A 273 -0.04 -13.11 -13.97
CA THR A 273 -1.14 -14.08 -14.07
C THR A 273 -2.40 -13.51 -13.44
N VAL A 274 -3.55 -13.64 -14.11
CA VAL A 274 -4.85 -13.22 -13.60
C VAL A 274 -5.75 -14.45 -13.39
N GLY A 275 -6.07 -14.72 -12.13
CA GLY A 275 -6.71 -15.95 -11.67
C GLY A 275 -7.74 -15.71 -10.57
N GLY A 276 -8.31 -16.79 -10.04
CA GLY A 276 -9.20 -16.78 -8.88
C GLY A 276 -10.64 -17.17 -9.20
N THR A 277 -11.61 -16.48 -8.60
CA THR A 277 -13.04 -16.79 -8.71
C THR A 277 -13.87 -15.59 -9.19
N GLY A 278 -15.09 -15.88 -9.64
CA GLY A 278 -16.08 -14.87 -10.04
C GLY A 278 -16.15 -14.63 -11.54
N ARG A 279 -16.79 -13.52 -11.94
CA ARG A 279 -16.85 -13.04 -13.32
C ARG A 279 -16.46 -11.58 -13.31
N ILE A 280 -15.26 -11.28 -13.80
CA ILE A 280 -14.60 -10.01 -13.52
C ILE A 280 -14.14 -9.28 -14.79
N TRP A 281 -13.95 -7.98 -14.68
CA TRP A 281 -13.23 -7.18 -15.68
C TRP A 281 -11.74 -7.09 -15.37
N LEU A 282 -10.92 -6.93 -16.41
CA LEU A 282 -9.53 -6.50 -16.32
C LEU A 282 -9.43 -5.09 -15.75
N GLY A 283 -10.41 -4.23 -16.03
CA GLY A 283 -10.48 -2.92 -15.41
C GLY A 283 -11.72 -2.12 -15.75
N ARG A 284 -11.96 -1.09 -14.94
CA ARG A 284 -12.95 -0.07 -15.23
C ARG A 284 -12.42 1.36 -15.09
N ALA A 285 -12.93 2.27 -15.92
CA ALA A 285 -12.39 3.62 -16.08
C ALA A 285 -12.82 4.54 -14.94
N TRP A 286 -12.15 4.50 -13.78
CA TRP A 286 -12.51 5.38 -12.66
C TRP A 286 -12.48 6.87 -13.05
N ARG A 287 -11.59 7.25 -13.97
CA ARG A 287 -11.53 8.58 -14.58
C ARG A 287 -11.43 8.53 -16.12
N PRO A 288 -11.74 9.65 -16.83
CA PRO A 288 -11.91 9.64 -18.29
C PRO A 288 -10.69 9.23 -19.13
N PHE A 289 -9.47 9.38 -18.62
CA PHE A 289 -8.23 9.06 -19.35
C PHE A 289 -7.54 7.80 -18.80
N SER A 290 -8.30 6.93 -18.12
CA SER A 290 -7.85 5.65 -17.56
C SER A 290 -6.94 4.89 -18.53
N ARG A 291 -5.77 4.45 -18.05
CA ARG A 291 -4.74 3.79 -18.86
C ARG A 291 -4.24 2.52 -18.18
N VAL A 292 -4.53 1.38 -18.79
CA VAL A 292 -4.14 0.06 -18.28
C VAL A 292 -3.68 -0.83 -19.43
N ILE A 293 -2.54 -1.49 -19.25
CA ILE A 293 -1.95 -2.37 -20.25
C ILE A 293 -1.62 -3.72 -19.61
N PHE A 294 -2.04 -4.82 -20.25
CA PHE A 294 -1.57 -6.18 -19.96
C PHE A 294 -0.73 -6.68 -21.13
N ALA A 295 0.50 -7.09 -20.86
CA ALA A 295 1.42 -7.65 -21.84
C ALA A 295 1.95 -9.01 -21.35
N TYR A 296 2.01 -9.99 -22.27
CA TYR A 296 2.52 -11.34 -22.01
C TYR A 296 1.89 -12.03 -20.78
N SER A 297 0.68 -11.62 -20.40
CA SER A 297 0.04 -12.04 -19.17
C SER A 297 -0.92 -13.20 -19.43
N THR A 298 -0.97 -14.17 -18.52
CA THR A 298 -1.90 -15.31 -18.61
C THR A 298 -3.19 -14.99 -17.86
N MET A 299 -4.35 -15.19 -18.48
CA MET A 299 -5.67 -14.87 -17.95
C MET A 299 -6.54 -16.13 -17.92
N SER A 300 -7.03 -16.49 -16.74
CA SER A 300 -8.05 -17.55 -16.58
C SER A 300 -9.42 -17.12 -17.10
N ASP A 301 -10.32 -18.08 -17.26
CA ASP A 301 -11.67 -17.92 -17.83
C ASP A 301 -12.66 -17.13 -16.94
N ILE A 302 -12.22 -16.65 -15.77
CA ILE A 302 -12.99 -15.72 -14.94
C ILE A 302 -13.11 -14.32 -15.57
N ILE A 303 -12.23 -13.99 -16.53
CA ILE A 303 -12.29 -12.71 -17.25
C ILE A 303 -13.49 -12.74 -18.18
N ALA A 304 -14.41 -11.80 -17.95
CA ALA A 304 -15.58 -11.63 -18.78
C ALA A 304 -15.19 -11.32 -20.24
N PRO A 305 -15.91 -11.84 -21.25
CA PRO A 305 -15.54 -11.63 -22.65
C PRO A 305 -15.43 -10.15 -23.07
N GLU A 306 -16.29 -9.28 -22.52
CA GLU A 306 -16.21 -7.83 -22.70
C GLU A 306 -14.89 -7.22 -22.19
N GLY A 307 -14.26 -7.85 -21.18
CA GLY A 307 -12.94 -7.55 -20.63
C GLY A 307 -12.84 -6.26 -19.81
N TRP A 308 -13.48 -5.19 -20.26
CA TRP A 308 -13.30 -3.84 -19.72
C TRP A 308 -14.64 -3.11 -19.56
N ASN A 309 -14.64 -2.06 -18.75
CA ASN A 309 -15.77 -1.14 -18.61
C ASN A 309 -15.28 0.31 -18.61
N ASP A 310 -15.95 1.16 -19.38
CA ASP A 310 -15.77 2.60 -19.49
C ASP A 310 -16.41 3.36 -18.32
N PHE A 311 -16.80 2.65 -17.25
CA PHE A 311 -17.64 3.17 -16.18
C PHE A 311 -19.06 3.54 -16.63
N ASN A 312 -19.53 2.91 -17.71
CA ASN A 312 -20.83 3.15 -18.34
C ASN A 312 -20.98 4.62 -18.82
N ASP A 313 -19.92 5.14 -19.42
CA ASP A 313 -19.80 6.52 -19.90
C ASP A 313 -19.04 6.54 -21.23
N VAL A 314 -19.81 6.40 -22.31
CA VAL A 314 -19.33 6.28 -23.70
C VAL A 314 -18.46 7.47 -24.11
N THR A 315 -18.54 8.62 -23.43
CA THR A 315 -17.67 9.77 -23.71
C THR A 315 -16.19 9.46 -23.45
N ARG A 316 -15.89 8.42 -22.66
CA ARG A 316 -14.55 7.98 -22.29
C ARG A 316 -13.91 7.05 -23.30
N ASP A 317 -14.69 6.43 -24.19
CA ASP A 317 -14.23 5.47 -25.21
C ASP A 317 -13.11 6.04 -26.09
N LEU A 318 -13.14 7.37 -26.32
CA LEU A 318 -12.16 8.09 -27.13
C LEU A 318 -10.87 8.44 -26.38
N THR A 319 -10.87 8.37 -25.05
CA THR A 319 -9.80 8.92 -24.19
C THR A 319 -9.11 7.88 -23.33
N ILE A 320 -9.76 6.75 -23.04
CA ILE A 320 -9.15 5.62 -22.33
C ILE A 320 -8.15 4.88 -23.21
N PHE A 321 -7.17 4.26 -22.56
CA PHE A 321 -6.18 3.41 -23.21
C PHE A 321 -6.13 2.06 -22.51
N TYR A 322 -6.91 1.10 -23.02
CA TYR A 322 -6.92 -0.29 -22.56
C TYR A 322 -6.29 -1.20 -23.59
N GLY A 323 -5.11 -1.71 -23.26
CA GLY A 323 -4.28 -2.49 -24.17
C GLY A 323 -4.06 -3.92 -23.68
N GLU A 324 -4.19 -4.87 -24.59
CA GLU A 324 -3.77 -6.26 -24.39
C GLU A 324 -2.74 -6.62 -25.48
N TYR A 325 -1.60 -7.20 -25.08
CA TYR A 325 -0.52 -7.60 -25.97
C TYR A 325 -0.01 -9.01 -25.64
N MET A 326 -0.12 -9.93 -26.61
CA MET A 326 0.37 -11.32 -26.46
C MET A 326 -0.08 -12.02 -25.16
N CYS A 327 -1.29 -11.71 -24.68
CA CYS A 327 -1.89 -12.39 -23.53
C CYS A 327 -2.40 -13.79 -23.92
N SER A 328 -2.36 -14.73 -22.97
CA SER A 328 -2.75 -16.13 -23.19
C SER A 328 -3.73 -16.65 -22.13
N GLY A 329 -4.30 -17.84 -22.33
CA GLY A 329 -5.26 -18.45 -21.40
C GLY A 329 -6.73 -18.22 -21.78
N GLY A 330 -7.64 -18.90 -21.07
CA GLY A 330 -9.07 -18.91 -21.39
C GLY A 330 -9.74 -17.53 -21.37
N GLY A 331 -9.24 -16.60 -20.54
CA GLY A 331 -9.74 -15.23 -20.42
C GLY A 331 -9.16 -14.24 -21.42
N ALA A 332 -8.11 -14.61 -22.16
CA ALA A 332 -7.40 -13.70 -23.07
C ALA A 332 -8.05 -13.58 -24.47
N ASN A 333 -9.16 -14.28 -24.73
CA ASN A 333 -9.86 -14.19 -26.00
C ASN A 333 -10.48 -12.80 -26.19
N MET A 334 -9.97 -12.05 -27.17
CA MET A 334 -10.42 -10.68 -27.43
C MET A 334 -11.63 -10.55 -28.40
N THR A 335 -12.18 -11.66 -28.91
CA THR A 335 -13.20 -11.64 -29.98
C THR A 335 -14.48 -10.88 -29.60
N MET A 336 -14.83 -10.88 -28.31
CA MET A 336 -16.01 -10.21 -27.77
C MET A 336 -15.68 -9.01 -26.87
N ARG A 337 -14.43 -8.51 -26.94
CA ARG A 337 -14.04 -7.34 -26.15
C ARG A 337 -14.83 -6.12 -26.57
N VAL A 338 -14.97 -5.19 -25.64
CA VAL A 338 -15.52 -3.87 -25.92
C VAL A 338 -14.74 -3.15 -27.04
N PRO A 339 -15.40 -2.38 -27.92
CA PRO A 339 -14.77 -1.82 -29.13
C PRO A 339 -13.62 -0.85 -28.88
N TYR A 340 -13.60 -0.19 -27.72
CA TYR A 340 -12.56 0.77 -27.34
C TYR A 340 -11.31 0.13 -26.73
N SER A 341 -11.33 -1.18 -26.48
CA SER A 341 -10.12 -1.91 -26.09
C SER A 341 -9.24 -2.18 -27.32
N GLN A 342 -7.93 -2.23 -27.10
CA GLN A 342 -6.95 -2.29 -28.18
C GLN A 342 -6.13 -3.58 -28.06
N ARG A 343 -6.09 -4.35 -29.15
CA ARG A 343 -5.04 -5.33 -29.36
C ARG A 343 -3.81 -4.58 -29.84
N LEU A 344 -2.81 -4.49 -28.98
CA LEU A 344 -1.60 -3.72 -29.30
C LEU A 344 -0.72 -4.51 -30.28
N ASP A 345 0.03 -3.77 -31.09
CA ASP A 345 1.18 -4.30 -31.84
C ASP A 345 2.52 -3.99 -31.14
N ASP A 346 3.61 -4.47 -31.72
CA ASP A 346 4.97 -4.30 -31.19
C ASP A 346 5.36 -2.83 -31.00
N THR A 347 4.92 -1.96 -31.91
CA THR A 347 5.24 -0.52 -31.88
C THR A 347 4.48 0.16 -30.74
N GLN A 348 3.18 -0.12 -30.64
CA GLN A 348 2.28 0.45 -29.64
C GLN A 348 2.64 0.02 -28.23
N VAL A 349 3.04 -1.25 -28.04
CA VAL A 349 3.37 -1.78 -26.71
C VAL A 349 4.78 -1.41 -26.26
N SER A 350 5.72 -1.16 -27.19
CA SER A 350 7.14 -0.94 -26.89
C SER A 350 7.43 0.04 -25.74
N PRO A 351 6.73 1.18 -25.56
CA PRO A 351 7.02 2.12 -24.47
C PRO A 351 6.62 1.59 -23.09
N PHE A 352 5.82 0.52 -23.04
CA PHE A 352 5.26 -0.06 -21.83
C PHE A 352 5.95 -1.37 -21.43
N LEU A 353 6.81 -1.98 -22.24
CA LEU A 353 7.36 -3.30 -21.92
C LEU A 353 8.50 -3.31 -20.89
N ASN A 354 9.10 -2.15 -20.61
CA ASN A 354 10.29 -2.05 -19.77
C ASN A 354 10.07 -1.11 -18.58
N VAL A 355 10.86 -1.28 -17.52
CA VAL A 355 10.88 -0.39 -16.34
C VAL A 355 11.22 1.06 -16.69
N SER A 356 11.75 1.37 -17.88
CA SER A 356 11.83 2.74 -18.39
C SER A 356 10.44 3.42 -18.46
N PHE A 357 9.33 2.65 -18.56
CA PHE A 357 7.97 3.18 -18.41
C PHE A 357 7.77 3.87 -17.07
N ILE A 358 8.47 3.52 -16.00
CA ILE A 358 8.41 4.21 -14.69
C ILE A 358 9.68 5.00 -14.39
N GLU A 359 10.51 5.26 -15.42
CA GLU A 359 11.85 5.82 -15.28
C GLU A 359 12.72 5.01 -14.31
N GLY A 360 12.51 3.69 -14.27
CA GLY A 360 13.16 2.77 -13.32
C GLY A 360 14.68 2.86 -13.37
N ASP A 361 15.26 3.10 -14.54
CA ASP A 361 16.70 3.28 -14.75
C ASP A 361 17.30 4.42 -13.91
N GLN A 362 16.48 5.38 -13.46
CA GLN A 362 16.91 6.54 -12.68
C GLN A 362 16.86 6.32 -11.16
N TRP A 363 16.06 5.37 -10.67
CA TRP A 363 15.74 5.29 -9.23
C TRP A 363 15.63 3.88 -8.67
N LEU A 364 15.25 2.91 -9.51
CA LEU A 364 15.09 1.53 -9.08
C LEU A 364 16.48 0.95 -8.82
N GLN A 365 16.74 0.62 -7.56
CA GLN A 365 18.00 -0.01 -7.18
C GLN A 365 18.01 -1.48 -7.64
N PRO A 366 19.17 -2.02 -8.06
CA PRO A 366 19.32 -3.44 -8.31
C PRO A 366 18.89 -4.24 -7.08
N PHE A 367 18.30 -5.41 -7.31
CA PHE A 367 17.92 -6.32 -6.23
C PHE A 367 19.20 -6.82 -5.54
N LEU A 368 19.53 -6.23 -4.38
CA LEU A 368 20.53 -6.72 -3.44
C LEU A 368 19.93 -7.75 -2.48
#